data_AF-A0A4Q2DUK9-F1
#
_entry.id   AF-A0A4Q2DUK9-F1
#
_cell.length_a   1.000
_cell.length_b   1.000
_cell.length_c   1.000
_cell.angle_alpha   90.00
_cell.angle_beta   90.00
_cell.angle_gamma   90.00
#
_symmetry.space_group_name_H-M   'P 1'
#
loop_
_entity.id
_entity.type
_entity.pdbx_description
1 polymer ?
#
loop_
_entity_poly.entity_id
_entity_poly.type
_entity_poly.pdbx_seq_one_letter_code
_entity_poly.pdbx_strand_id
1 'polypeptide(L)'
;MANQLKRVSKLTITFLVDNNIEWMTKLPPGFTHEINQHISHSRPAREDQGSVPGLDFNDFCCGAHGFAALLETESVIDPGDEEVVTKKEYTLFDTGPDSLSLVRNIKALQVPITKIDRVVTSHWHSDHTGGLLSFLELRSKCVEEGITTPPPTGTAKPCAEKIGGPPAQCVVDVHPSRPHLRAIAPPPTWKTVLCTLPPDPSFEGITAAGGILERRKDGHTVANGTVWISGEIPRVTEFEQGLLGGVRWVEKGEPGWTEDSEVGPIGENATGRWIAEPHLMDERYAAVDVEGKGLVLFSS
;
A
#
# COMPACT_ATOMS: atom_id res chain seq x y z
N MET A 1 -1.47 -24.52 -3.97
CA MET A 1 -2.09 -23.26 -3.49
C MET A 1 -3.13 -23.48 -2.40
N ALA A 2 -4.12 -24.37 -2.55
CA ALA A 2 -5.27 -24.48 -1.63
C ALA A 2 -5.03 -24.97 -0.19
N ASN A 3 -3.85 -25.52 0.17
CA ASN A 3 -3.63 -26.09 1.50
C ASN A 3 -3.01 -25.14 2.54
N GLN A 4 -2.67 -23.89 2.18
CA GLN A 4 -2.05 -22.94 3.11
C GLN A 4 -2.89 -21.68 3.39
N LEU A 5 -3.68 -21.20 2.42
CA LEU A 5 -4.55 -20.05 2.61
C LEU A 5 -5.76 -20.45 3.48
N LYS A 6 -5.87 -19.82 4.64
CA LYS A 6 -6.98 -19.99 5.57
C LYS A 6 -8.15 -19.13 5.12
N ARG A 7 -9.34 -19.71 5.16
CA ARG A 7 -10.60 -19.01 4.90
C ARG A 7 -10.93 -18.07 6.06
N VAL A 8 -11.43 -16.89 5.72
CA VAL A 8 -11.85 -15.86 6.68
C VAL A 8 -13.37 -15.75 6.71
N SER A 9 -13.95 -15.43 7.86
CA SER A 9 -15.39 -15.18 8.00
C SER A 9 -15.78 -13.79 7.51
N LYS A 10 -14.84 -12.84 7.55
CA LYS A 10 -15.02 -11.47 7.08
C LYS A 10 -13.72 -10.88 6.56
N LEU A 11 -13.84 -10.08 5.50
CA LEU A 11 -12.81 -9.19 4.99
C LEU A 11 -13.38 -7.77 4.96
N THR A 12 -12.69 -6.83 5.61
CA THR A 12 -12.95 -5.39 5.47
C THR A 12 -11.80 -4.77 4.71
N ILE A 13 -12.12 -3.97 3.70
CA ILE A 13 -11.15 -3.31 2.83
C ILE A 13 -11.33 -1.81 3.02
N THR A 14 -10.27 -1.13 3.44
CA THR A 14 -10.23 0.34 3.50
C THR A 14 -9.24 0.84 2.47
N PHE A 15 -9.73 1.44 1.39
CA PHE A 15 -8.88 2.11 0.41
C PHE A 15 -8.34 3.40 1.02
N LEU A 16 -7.03 3.45 1.20
CA LEU A 16 -6.32 4.58 1.80
C LEU A 16 -5.78 5.54 0.74
N VAL A 17 -5.43 5.04 -0.44
CA VAL A 17 -5.05 5.84 -1.60
C VAL A 17 -5.68 5.22 -2.84
N ASP A 18 -6.34 6.06 -3.63
CA ASP A 18 -6.85 5.76 -4.97
C ASP A 18 -6.82 7.06 -5.81
N ASN A 19 -6.92 6.92 -7.13
CA ASN A 19 -6.73 7.98 -8.12
C ASN A 19 -7.64 9.20 -7.91
N ASN A 20 -8.90 8.98 -7.50
CA ASN A 20 -9.90 10.04 -7.40
C ASN A 20 -10.82 9.84 -6.19
N ILE A 21 -11.32 10.95 -5.64
CA ILE A 21 -12.40 10.96 -4.66
C ILE A 21 -13.67 11.48 -5.34
N GLU A 22 -14.72 10.66 -5.37
CA GLU A 22 -16.02 11.04 -5.94
C GLU A 22 -16.93 11.69 -4.88
N TRP A 23 -17.27 12.97 -5.09
CA TRP A 23 -18.07 13.74 -4.13
C TRP A 23 -19.48 14.09 -4.59
N MET A 24 -19.74 14.12 -5.91
CA MET A 24 -20.97 14.70 -6.47
C MET A 24 -21.92 13.66 -7.07
N THR A 25 -21.45 12.43 -7.26
CA THR A 25 -22.23 11.36 -7.89
C THR A 25 -23.08 10.63 -6.86
N LYS A 26 -24.32 10.30 -7.22
CA LYS A 26 -25.20 9.47 -6.40
C LYS A 26 -24.52 8.12 -6.15
N LEU A 27 -24.19 7.86 -4.89
CA LEU A 27 -23.58 6.60 -4.49
C LEU A 27 -24.59 5.43 -4.59
N PRO A 28 -24.12 4.20 -4.86
CA PRO A 28 -24.96 3.01 -4.79
C PRO A 28 -25.55 2.79 -3.38
N PRO A 29 -26.64 2.01 -3.24
CA PRO A 29 -27.18 1.66 -1.93
C PRO A 29 -26.11 1.07 -1.00
N GLY A 30 -26.03 1.56 0.23
CA GLY A 30 -25.04 1.13 1.23
C GLY A 30 -23.74 1.94 1.27
N PHE A 31 -23.54 2.88 0.35
CA PHE A 31 -22.38 3.77 0.34
C PHE A 31 -22.76 5.17 0.84
N THR A 32 -21.83 5.82 1.54
CA THR A 32 -21.99 7.19 2.07
C THR A 32 -20.77 8.03 1.76
N HIS A 33 -20.96 9.33 1.50
CA HIS A 33 -19.83 10.26 1.34
C HIS A 33 -19.09 10.46 2.67
N GLU A 34 -17.81 10.79 2.57
CA GLU A 34 -16.90 11.04 3.69
C GLU A 34 -17.40 12.12 4.67
N ILE A 35 -18.16 13.09 4.18
CA ILE A 35 -18.68 14.22 4.98
C ILE A 35 -19.40 13.79 6.26
N ASN A 36 -20.14 12.67 6.22
CA ASN A 36 -20.87 12.17 7.39
C ASN A 36 -19.93 11.73 8.51
N GLN A 37 -18.75 11.19 8.17
CA GLN A 37 -17.75 10.78 9.15
C GLN A 37 -17.09 12.01 9.79
N HIS A 38 -16.86 13.07 9.03
CA HIS A 38 -16.25 14.29 9.56
C HIS A 38 -17.20 15.08 10.45
N ILE A 39 -18.48 15.20 10.08
CA ILE A 39 -19.47 15.92 10.88
C ILE A 39 -19.64 15.29 12.27
N SER A 40 -19.62 13.97 12.39
CA SER A 40 -19.81 13.30 13.70
C SER A 40 -18.63 13.47 14.66
N HIS A 41 -17.43 13.74 14.14
CA HIS A 41 -16.20 13.81 14.95
C HIS A 41 -15.59 15.22 15.01
N SER A 42 -16.15 16.21 14.29
CA SER A 42 -15.59 17.53 14.25
C SER A 42 -15.90 18.37 15.50
N ARG A 43 -15.08 19.40 15.69
CA ARG A 43 -15.33 20.45 16.68
C ARG A 43 -16.03 21.62 15.99
N PRO A 44 -16.81 22.43 16.73
CA PRO A 44 -17.27 23.71 16.23
C PRO A 44 -16.08 24.57 15.81
N ALA A 45 -16.19 25.24 14.66
CA ALA A 45 -15.12 26.11 14.16
C ALA A 45 -14.90 27.33 15.09
N ARG A 46 -15.93 27.72 15.84
CA ARG A 46 -15.87 28.76 16.87
C ARG A 46 -16.73 28.36 18.07
N GLU A 47 -16.29 28.72 19.28
CA GLU A 47 -17.03 28.44 20.52
C GLU A 47 -18.39 29.17 20.57
N ASP A 48 -18.51 30.32 19.90
CA ASP A 48 -19.74 31.13 19.84
C ASP A 48 -20.79 30.60 18.85
N GLN A 49 -20.47 29.59 18.04
CA GLN A 49 -21.41 28.93 17.11
C GLN A 49 -22.22 27.80 17.77
N GLY A 50 -22.06 27.59 19.08
CA GLY A 50 -22.77 26.52 19.79
C GLY A 50 -22.33 25.13 19.32
N SER A 51 -23.29 24.19 19.19
CA SER A 51 -23.01 22.80 18.83
C SER A 51 -22.99 22.51 17.33
N VAL A 52 -22.91 23.53 16.47
CA VAL A 52 -22.85 23.34 15.00
C VAL A 52 -21.47 22.80 14.62
N PRO A 53 -21.37 21.60 14.01
CA PRO A 53 -20.08 21.04 13.61
C PRO A 53 -19.43 21.88 12.50
N GLY A 54 -18.13 22.18 12.63
CA GLY A 54 -17.33 22.80 11.58
C GLY A 54 -16.72 21.73 10.67
N LEU A 55 -16.68 21.96 9.37
CA LEU A 55 -15.86 21.14 8.48
C LEU A 55 -14.42 21.67 8.49
N ASP A 56 -13.47 20.76 8.68
CA ASP A 56 -12.06 21.06 8.57
C ASP A 56 -11.48 20.25 7.41
N PHE A 57 -11.28 20.90 6.26
CA PHE A 57 -10.76 20.22 5.08
C PHE A 57 -9.34 19.69 5.27
N ASN A 58 -8.61 20.06 6.33
CA ASN A 58 -7.33 19.43 6.64
C ASN A 58 -7.48 17.97 7.09
N ASP A 59 -8.66 17.59 7.59
CA ASP A 59 -8.98 16.23 8.03
C ASP A 59 -9.64 15.38 6.93
N PHE A 60 -9.90 15.94 5.74
CA PHE A 60 -10.47 15.17 4.61
C PHE A 60 -9.40 14.40 3.84
N CYS A 61 -9.78 13.23 3.32
CA CYS A 61 -8.94 12.44 2.44
C CYS A 61 -8.63 13.19 1.13
N CYS A 62 -7.51 12.85 0.51
CA CYS A 62 -7.17 13.27 -0.86
C CYS A 62 -6.94 12.06 -1.75
N GLY A 63 -7.42 12.13 -2.99
CA GLY A 63 -7.06 11.18 -4.04
C GLY A 63 -5.69 11.52 -4.61
N ALA A 64 -4.95 10.50 -5.00
CA ALA A 64 -3.64 10.63 -5.62
C ALA A 64 -3.40 9.44 -6.56
N HIS A 65 -2.69 9.66 -7.67
CA HIS A 65 -2.40 8.57 -8.60
C HIS A 65 -1.52 7.51 -7.94
N GLY A 66 -2.06 6.32 -7.70
CA GLY A 66 -1.41 5.24 -6.99
C GLY A 66 -2.40 4.43 -6.17
N PHE A 67 -1.90 3.46 -5.41
CA PHE A 67 -2.75 2.52 -4.67
C PHE A 67 -2.25 2.28 -3.25
N ALA A 68 -3.19 2.21 -2.31
CA ALA A 68 -2.95 1.65 -0.98
C ALA A 68 -4.27 1.16 -0.38
N ALA A 69 -4.31 -0.06 0.12
CA ALA A 69 -5.49 -0.63 0.77
C ALA A 69 -5.12 -1.35 2.07
N LEU A 70 -5.84 -1.05 3.14
CA LEU A 70 -5.78 -1.82 4.38
C LEU A 70 -6.75 -2.99 4.31
N LEU A 71 -6.23 -4.19 4.42
CA LEU A 71 -6.96 -5.45 4.49
C LEU A 71 -7.08 -5.86 5.95
N GLU A 72 -8.29 -5.81 6.51
CA GLU A 72 -8.63 -6.40 7.81
C GLU A 72 -9.30 -7.76 7.58
N THR A 73 -8.58 -8.83 7.89
CA THR A 73 -9.12 -10.19 7.84
C THR A 73 -9.56 -10.64 9.21
N GLU A 74 -10.71 -11.31 9.29
CA GLU A 74 -11.26 -11.85 10.53
C GLU A 74 -11.45 -13.36 10.42
N SER A 75 -10.83 -14.11 11.33
CA SER A 75 -10.96 -15.55 11.42
C SER A 75 -11.63 -15.93 12.73
N VAL A 76 -12.53 -16.91 12.68
CA VAL A 76 -13.10 -17.52 13.88
C VAL A 76 -12.07 -18.48 14.48
N ILE A 77 -11.72 -18.28 15.74
CA ILE A 77 -11.02 -19.28 16.53
C ILE A 77 -12.10 -20.12 17.18
N ASP A 78 -12.26 -21.38 16.74
CA ASP A 78 -13.15 -22.34 17.39
C ASP A 78 -12.58 -22.66 18.78
N PRO A 79 -13.23 -22.20 19.87
CA PRO A 79 -12.71 -22.40 21.21
C PRO A 79 -13.31 -23.65 21.88
N GLY A 80 -14.08 -24.47 21.15
CA GLY A 80 -14.83 -25.59 21.73
C GLY A 80 -16.12 -25.11 22.43
N ASP A 81 -16.21 -25.32 23.74
CA ASP A 81 -17.41 -25.00 24.55
C ASP A 81 -17.49 -23.52 25.03
N GLU A 82 -16.57 -22.65 24.61
CA GLU A 82 -16.55 -21.23 24.99
C GLU A 82 -17.17 -20.30 23.91
N GLU A 83 -17.33 -19.02 24.27
CA GLU A 83 -17.84 -17.98 23.38
C GLU A 83 -16.91 -17.79 22.16
N VAL A 84 -17.48 -17.65 20.96
CA VAL A 84 -16.72 -17.50 19.71
C VAL A 84 -15.77 -16.32 19.79
N VAL A 85 -14.46 -16.60 19.78
CA VAL A 85 -13.42 -15.57 19.74
C VAL A 85 -13.00 -15.34 18.29
N THR A 86 -13.02 -14.09 17.83
CA THR A 86 -12.48 -13.75 16.51
C THR A 86 -11.08 -13.15 16.61
N LYS A 87 -10.24 -13.47 15.64
CA LYS A 87 -8.90 -12.90 15.50
C LYS A 87 -8.85 -12.03 14.26
N LYS A 88 -8.33 -10.82 14.43
CA LYS A 88 -8.14 -9.85 13.35
C LYS A 88 -6.67 -9.71 13.00
N GLU A 89 -6.40 -9.61 11.71
CA GLU A 89 -5.06 -9.36 11.16
C GLU A 89 -5.14 -8.18 10.19
N TYR A 90 -4.11 -7.33 10.20
CA TYR A 90 -4.11 -6.05 9.49
C TYR A 90 -2.93 -5.99 8.51
N THR A 91 -3.22 -6.15 7.23
CA THR A 91 -2.22 -6.09 6.15
C THR A 91 -2.43 -4.84 5.32
N LEU A 92 -1.42 -3.97 5.24
CA LEU A 92 -1.40 -2.87 4.29
C LEU A 92 -0.84 -3.36 2.96
N PHE A 93 -1.64 -3.29 1.89
CA PHE A 93 -1.23 -3.64 0.54
C PHE A 93 -1.01 -2.35 -0.27
N ASP A 94 0.23 -2.14 -0.71
CA ASP A 94 0.77 -0.88 -1.25
C ASP A 94 0.66 0.33 -0.31
N THR A 95 1.33 1.42 -0.69
CA THR A 95 1.56 2.60 0.14
C THR A 95 1.39 3.92 -0.60
N GLY A 96 0.88 3.91 -1.83
CA GLY A 96 0.60 5.10 -2.62
C GLY A 96 1.86 5.84 -3.12
N PRO A 97 1.68 7.01 -3.74
CA PRO A 97 2.69 7.67 -4.57
C PRO A 97 3.76 8.48 -3.87
N ASP A 98 3.47 8.94 -2.67
CA ASP A 98 4.26 9.98 -2.05
C ASP A 98 4.16 9.92 -0.52
N SER A 99 5.04 10.69 0.13
CA SER A 99 5.17 10.69 1.58
C SER A 99 4.00 11.34 2.33
N LEU A 100 3.09 12.02 1.63
CA LEU A 100 2.03 12.84 2.20
C LEU A 100 0.66 12.16 2.10
N SER A 101 0.31 11.63 0.93
CA SER A 101 -1.03 11.15 0.58
C SER A 101 -1.51 10.07 1.54
N LEU A 102 -0.71 9.01 1.73
CA LEU A 102 -1.05 7.92 2.66
C LEU A 102 -1.14 8.41 4.12
N VAL A 103 -0.16 9.18 4.57
CA VAL A 103 -0.11 9.70 5.95
C VAL A 103 -1.32 10.58 6.26
N ARG A 104 -1.69 11.45 5.32
CA ARG A 104 -2.87 12.30 5.42
C ARG A 104 -4.13 11.46 5.56
N ASN A 105 -4.32 10.48 4.69
CA ASN A 105 -5.54 9.67 4.68
C ASN A 105 -5.62 8.72 5.89
N ILE A 106 -4.49 8.22 6.40
CA ILE A 106 -4.43 7.48 7.68
C ILE A 106 -4.92 8.34 8.84
N LYS A 107 -4.51 9.61 8.91
CA LYS A 107 -4.97 10.56 9.94
C LYS A 107 -6.44 10.90 9.75
N ALA A 108 -6.88 11.19 8.53
CA ALA A 108 -8.27 11.51 8.20
C ALA A 108 -9.24 10.38 8.60
N LEU A 109 -8.90 9.15 8.21
CA LEU A 109 -9.71 7.96 8.47
C LEU A 109 -9.48 7.36 9.87
N GLN A 110 -8.60 7.95 10.68
CA GLN A 110 -8.22 7.47 12.00
C GLN A 110 -7.85 5.98 12.01
N VAL A 111 -7.02 5.58 11.05
CA VAL A 111 -6.58 4.19 10.88
C VAL A 111 -5.75 3.75 12.09
N PRO A 112 -6.00 2.56 12.67
CA PRO A 112 -5.22 2.03 13.79
C PRO A 112 -3.84 1.53 13.32
N ILE A 113 -2.98 2.48 12.95
CA ILE A 113 -1.70 2.25 12.28
C ILE A 113 -0.78 1.27 13.01
N THR A 114 -0.81 1.23 14.35
CA THR A 114 0.04 0.32 15.13
C THR A 114 -0.47 -1.12 15.18
N LYS A 115 -1.74 -1.36 14.78
CA LYS A 115 -2.28 -2.71 14.59
C LYS A 115 -1.80 -3.35 13.28
N ILE A 116 -1.35 -2.55 12.31
CA ILE A 116 -0.77 -3.03 11.05
C ILE A 116 0.58 -3.67 11.35
N ASP A 117 0.68 -4.97 11.11
CA ASP A 117 1.87 -5.79 11.37
C ASP A 117 2.52 -6.32 10.09
N ARG A 118 1.84 -6.16 8.95
CA ARG A 118 2.34 -6.52 7.63
C ARG A 118 2.07 -5.40 6.63
N VAL A 119 3.11 -5.00 5.91
CA VAL A 119 3.01 -4.21 4.67
C VAL A 119 3.46 -5.11 3.53
N VAL A 120 2.72 -5.13 2.43
CA VAL A 120 3.07 -5.87 1.21
C VAL A 120 3.06 -4.89 0.04
N THR A 121 4.09 -4.91 -0.79
CA THR A 121 4.08 -4.17 -2.06
C THR A 121 3.70 -5.08 -3.22
N SER A 122 2.85 -4.63 -4.13
CA SER A 122 2.52 -5.32 -5.37
C SER A 122 3.75 -5.42 -6.27
N HIS A 123 4.36 -4.27 -6.59
CA HIS A 123 5.57 -4.12 -7.39
C HIS A 123 6.35 -2.86 -6.99
N TRP A 124 7.52 -2.66 -7.59
CA TRP A 124 8.38 -1.51 -7.38
C TRP A 124 8.07 -0.34 -8.33
N HIS A 125 7.01 0.38 -8.04
CA HIS A 125 6.84 1.71 -8.58
C HIS A 125 6.47 2.67 -7.49
N SER A 126 6.92 3.93 -7.62
CA SER A 126 6.72 4.93 -6.59
C SER A 126 5.24 5.18 -6.28
N ASP A 127 4.33 5.03 -7.24
CA ASP A 127 2.86 5.09 -7.07
C ASP A 127 2.28 4.00 -6.14
N HIS A 128 3.08 3.00 -5.78
CA HIS A 128 2.76 1.92 -4.85
C HIS A 128 3.69 1.89 -3.62
N THR A 129 4.90 2.45 -3.70
CA THR A 129 5.92 2.36 -2.64
C THR A 129 6.30 3.70 -2.00
N GLY A 130 5.83 4.82 -2.57
CA GLY A 130 6.28 6.17 -2.23
C GLY A 130 5.89 6.63 -0.83
N GLY A 131 4.79 6.10 -0.27
CA GLY A 131 4.38 6.38 1.11
C GLY A 131 4.98 5.45 2.17
N LEU A 132 5.78 4.45 1.79
CA LEU A 132 6.24 3.40 2.71
C LEU A 132 7.08 3.93 3.88
N LEU A 133 8.04 4.81 3.62
CA LEU A 133 8.93 5.32 4.67
C LEU A 133 8.18 6.24 5.64
N SER A 134 7.34 7.14 5.13
CA SER A 134 6.56 8.05 5.98
C SER A 134 5.48 7.30 6.78
N PHE A 135 4.93 6.21 6.25
CA PHE A 135 4.10 5.27 6.99
C PHE A 135 4.84 4.66 8.18
N LEU A 136 6.03 4.11 7.97
CA LEU A 136 6.83 3.48 9.02
C LEU A 136 7.26 4.48 10.10
N GLU A 137 7.65 5.69 9.70
CA GLU A 137 7.98 6.78 10.62
C GLU A 137 6.76 7.21 11.47
N LEU A 138 5.60 7.39 10.84
CA LEU A 138 4.36 7.74 11.54
C LEU A 138 3.94 6.64 12.52
N ARG A 139 4.05 5.37 12.09
CA ARG A 139 3.75 4.22 12.92
C ARG A 139 4.68 4.15 14.13
N SER A 140 5.99 4.37 13.92
CA SER A 140 6.99 4.35 15.00
C SER A 140 6.70 5.42 16.05
N LYS A 141 6.34 6.64 15.62
CA LYS A 141 5.89 7.71 16.55
C LYS A 141 4.67 7.30 17.37
N CYS A 142 3.65 6.70 16.73
CA CYS A 142 2.46 6.25 17.44
C CYS A 142 2.79 5.13 18.46
N VAL A 143 3.72 4.24 18.11
CA VAL A 143 4.22 3.21 19.04
C VAL A 143 4.93 3.83 20.24
N GLU A 144 5.81 4.81 20.02
CA GLU A 144 6.51 5.54 21.10
C GLU A 144 5.55 6.28 22.02
N GLU A 145 4.50 6.87 21.45
CA GLU A 145 3.43 7.57 22.18
C GLU A 145 2.42 6.61 22.84
N GLY A 146 2.50 5.31 22.55
CA GLY A 146 1.60 4.31 23.11
C GLY A 146 0.15 4.42 22.62
N ILE A 147 -0.07 4.96 21.41
CA ILE A 147 -1.39 5.18 20.81
C ILE A 147 -1.62 4.29 19.57
N THR A 148 -2.89 3.96 19.30
CA THR A 148 -3.25 3.10 18.16
C THR A 148 -3.42 3.84 16.85
N THR A 149 -3.96 5.05 16.89
CA THR A 149 -4.21 5.90 15.72
C THR A 149 -3.41 7.21 15.86
N PRO A 150 -2.89 7.77 14.77
CA PRO A 150 -2.27 9.09 14.82
C PRO A 150 -3.35 10.17 15.04
N PRO A 151 -3.01 11.30 15.68
CA PRO A 151 -3.93 12.40 15.82
C PRO A 151 -4.34 12.96 14.44
N PRO A 152 -5.59 13.46 14.30
CA PRO A 152 -6.02 14.20 13.12
C PRO A 152 -5.11 15.39 12.82
N THR A 153 -5.16 15.90 11.58
CA THR A 153 -4.34 17.04 11.16
C THR A 153 -4.95 18.36 11.60
N GLY A 154 -6.28 18.44 11.52
CA GLY A 154 -7.09 19.58 11.88
C GLY A 154 -7.67 19.45 13.28
N THR A 155 -8.91 19.92 13.41
CA THR A 155 -9.58 20.07 14.71
C THR A 155 -10.42 18.87 15.13
N ALA A 156 -10.51 17.82 14.31
CA ALA A 156 -11.30 16.63 14.63
C ALA A 156 -10.89 16.00 15.99
N LYS A 157 -11.86 15.39 16.66
CA LYS A 157 -11.58 14.64 17.89
C LYS A 157 -10.78 13.38 17.55
N PRO A 158 -9.64 13.13 18.22
CA PRO A 158 -8.88 11.91 17.99
C PRO A 158 -9.68 10.68 18.46
N CYS A 159 -9.57 9.58 17.73
CA CYS A 159 -10.11 8.26 18.10
C CYS A 159 -9.05 7.36 18.76
N ALA A 160 -7.91 7.94 19.16
CA ALA A 160 -6.75 7.20 19.65
C ALA A 160 -7.08 6.38 20.90
N GLU A 161 -6.87 5.07 20.80
CA GLU A 161 -6.88 4.15 21.93
C GLU A 161 -5.46 3.95 22.42
N LYS A 162 -5.29 3.60 23.69
CA LYS A 162 -3.99 3.14 24.19
C LYS A 162 -3.66 1.77 23.61
N ILE A 163 -2.40 1.52 23.32
CA ILE A 163 -1.95 0.19 22.90
C ILE A 163 -2.14 -0.79 24.09
N GLY A 164 -2.96 -1.81 23.89
CA GLY A 164 -3.33 -2.80 24.90
C GLY A 164 -2.32 -3.94 25.11
N GLY A 165 -1.03 -3.73 24.80
CA GLY A 165 0.00 -4.77 24.83
C GLY A 165 1.31 -4.30 24.16
N PRO A 166 2.31 -5.18 23.99
CA PRO A 166 3.49 -4.83 23.21
C PRO A 166 3.06 -4.53 21.75
N PRO A 167 3.60 -3.47 21.13
CA PRO A 167 3.29 -3.13 19.76
C PRO A 167 3.72 -4.28 18.84
N ALA A 168 2.89 -4.62 17.86
CA ALA A 168 3.28 -5.60 16.85
C ALA A 168 4.53 -5.10 16.11
N GLN A 169 5.41 -6.01 15.71
CA GLN A 169 6.44 -5.68 14.73
C GLN A 169 5.80 -5.45 13.36
N CYS A 170 6.38 -4.58 12.55
CA CYS A 170 5.88 -4.32 11.20
C CYS A 170 6.81 -4.98 10.18
N VAL A 171 6.37 -6.09 9.60
CA VAL A 171 7.10 -6.76 8.53
C VAL A 171 6.73 -6.12 7.19
N VAL A 172 7.74 -5.77 6.41
CA VAL A 172 7.61 -5.17 5.08
C VAL A 172 8.04 -6.19 4.04
N ASP A 173 7.04 -6.78 3.39
CA ASP A 173 7.18 -7.85 2.42
C ASP A 173 7.26 -7.30 1.00
N VAL A 174 8.42 -7.47 0.37
CA VAL A 174 8.73 -6.89 -0.94
C VAL A 174 9.30 -7.93 -1.90
N HIS A 175 9.13 -7.70 -3.19
CA HIS A 175 9.83 -8.51 -4.19
C HIS A 175 11.35 -8.21 -4.15
N PRO A 176 12.25 -9.22 -4.23
CA PRO A 176 13.70 -9.00 -4.11
C PRO A 176 14.32 -8.21 -5.28
N SER A 177 13.73 -8.24 -6.47
CA SER A 177 14.23 -7.51 -7.65
C SER A 177 13.81 -6.05 -7.64
N ARG A 178 14.32 -5.27 -6.68
CA ARG A 178 14.14 -3.81 -6.65
C ARG A 178 14.96 -3.16 -7.78
N PRO A 179 14.35 -2.39 -8.69
CA PRO A 179 15.08 -1.60 -9.68
C PRO A 179 15.81 -0.44 -8.99
N HIS A 180 16.96 -0.02 -9.53
CA HIS A 180 17.61 1.22 -9.09
C HIS A 180 16.78 2.44 -9.45
N LEU A 181 16.22 2.41 -10.66
CA LEU A 181 15.37 3.46 -11.20
C LEU A 181 14.53 2.89 -12.34
N ARG A 182 13.30 3.39 -12.47
CA ARG A 182 12.45 3.15 -13.63
C ARG A 182 12.20 4.46 -14.37
N ALA A 183 11.90 4.37 -15.66
CA ALA A 183 11.67 5.51 -16.51
C ALA A 183 10.72 5.18 -17.66
N ILE A 184 10.30 6.23 -18.38
CA ILE A 184 9.39 6.13 -19.50
C ILE A 184 10.14 6.49 -20.78
N ALA A 185 10.14 5.58 -21.75
CA ALA A 185 10.56 5.81 -23.13
C ALA A 185 9.32 5.75 -24.03
N PRO A 186 8.68 6.86 -24.41
CA PRO A 186 7.37 6.84 -25.06
C PRO A 186 7.38 6.37 -26.53
N PRO A 187 6.20 6.06 -27.12
CA PRO A 187 6.08 5.82 -28.56
C PRO A 187 6.46 7.07 -29.38
N PRO A 188 6.72 6.92 -30.70
CA PRO A 188 6.67 5.67 -31.48
C PRO A 188 7.99 4.90 -31.51
N THR A 189 9.11 5.51 -31.10
CA THR A 189 10.43 4.88 -31.23
C THR A 189 10.77 3.99 -30.05
N TRP A 190 10.29 4.31 -28.84
CA TRP A 190 10.67 3.63 -27.59
C TRP A 190 12.18 3.69 -27.28
N LYS A 191 12.94 4.55 -28.00
CA LYS A 191 14.41 4.62 -27.92
C LYS A 191 14.94 5.75 -27.07
N THR A 192 14.11 6.71 -26.68
CA THR A 192 14.55 7.89 -25.91
C THR A 192 13.85 7.90 -24.57
N VAL A 193 14.62 7.86 -23.49
CA VAL A 193 14.08 8.04 -22.14
C VAL A 193 13.65 9.48 -21.95
N LEU A 194 12.36 9.69 -21.66
CA LEU A 194 11.75 11.02 -21.48
C LEU A 194 11.90 11.50 -20.04
N CYS A 195 11.53 10.66 -19.07
CA CYS A 195 11.57 11.00 -17.65
C CYS A 195 11.71 9.75 -16.79
N THR A 196 12.33 9.92 -15.62
CA THR A 196 12.41 8.89 -14.59
C THR A 196 11.21 8.97 -13.66
N LEU A 197 10.82 7.82 -13.11
CA LEU A 197 9.93 7.76 -11.96
C LEU A 197 10.73 8.15 -10.70
N PRO A 198 10.06 8.67 -9.65
CA PRO A 198 10.68 8.80 -8.34
C PRO A 198 11.31 7.47 -7.88
N PRO A 199 12.45 7.50 -7.18
CA PRO A 199 13.10 6.29 -6.72
C PRO A 199 12.27 5.59 -5.64
N ASP A 200 12.16 4.27 -5.74
CA ASP A 200 11.60 3.43 -4.69
C ASP A 200 12.46 3.45 -3.41
N PRO A 201 11.88 3.23 -2.22
CA PRO A 201 12.63 3.15 -0.98
C PRO A 201 13.67 2.02 -1.03
N SER A 202 14.88 2.29 -0.52
CA SER A 202 15.91 1.25 -0.42
C SER A 202 15.60 0.25 0.70
N PHE A 203 16.18 -0.93 0.62
CA PHE A 203 16.09 -1.95 1.67
C PHE A 203 16.63 -1.44 3.02
N GLU A 204 17.71 -0.66 2.97
CA GLU A 204 18.29 0.01 4.13
C GLU A 204 17.35 1.09 4.66
N GLY A 205 16.70 1.86 3.79
CA GLY A 205 15.72 2.88 4.15
C GLY A 205 14.52 2.30 4.88
N ILE A 206 14.00 1.17 4.40
CA ILE A 206 12.89 0.43 5.05
C ILE A 206 13.29 0.01 6.47
N THR A 207 14.49 -0.56 6.62
CA THR A 207 14.98 -1.02 7.92
C THR A 207 15.25 0.16 8.87
N ALA A 208 15.84 1.24 8.35
CA ALA A 208 16.14 2.45 9.11
C ALA A 208 14.87 3.16 9.61
N ALA A 209 13.77 3.08 8.85
CA ALA A 209 12.47 3.61 9.24
C ALA A 209 11.70 2.72 10.26
N GLY A 210 12.28 1.59 10.68
CA GLY A 210 11.71 0.70 11.70
C GLY A 210 10.93 -0.50 11.15
N GLY A 211 10.96 -0.73 9.83
CA GLY A 211 10.39 -1.93 9.21
C GLY A 211 11.29 -3.15 9.34
N ILE A 212 10.70 -4.34 9.44
CA ILE A 212 11.40 -5.62 9.34
C ILE A 212 11.30 -6.10 7.89
N LEU A 213 12.40 -6.06 7.15
CA LEU A 213 12.39 -6.38 5.73
C LEU A 213 12.29 -7.89 5.48
N GLU A 214 11.30 -8.30 4.68
CA GLU A 214 11.18 -9.66 4.15
C GLU A 214 11.16 -9.60 2.62
N ARG A 215 12.04 -10.37 1.97
CA ARG A 215 12.17 -10.39 0.50
C ARG A 215 11.72 -11.74 -0.03
N ARG A 216 10.61 -11.77 -0.79
CA ARG A 216 9.99 -13.01 -1.26
C ARG A 216 9.69 -12.93 -2.75
N LYS A 217 10.21 -13.90 -3.50
CA LYS A 217 9.88 -14.09 -4.93
C LYS A 217 8.75 -15.11 -5.13
N ASP A 218 8.66 -16.10 -4.24
CA ASP A 218 7.69 -17.20 -4.36
C ASP A 218 6.39 -16.89 -3.62
N GLY A 219 5.30 -17.50 -4.08
CA GLY A 219 4.00 -17.38 -3.44
C GLY A 219 4.00 -17.94 -2.01
N HIS A 220 3.39 -17.22 -1.09
CA HIS A 220 3.37 -17.55 0.33
C HIS A 220 2.19 -16.90 1.05
N THR A 221 1.90 -17.32 2.27
CA THR A 221 0.88 -16.70 3.11
C THR A 221 1.48 -15.75 4.13
N VAL A 222 0.78 -14.65 4.39
CA VAL A 222 1.04 -13.70 5.49
C VAL A 222 -0.17 -13.63 6.43
N ALA A 223 -0.16 -12.73 7.41
CA ALA A 223 -1.29 -12.51 8.34
C ALA A 223 -1.81 -13.83 8.95
N ASN A 224 -0.90 -14.65 9.49
CA ASN A 224 -1.23 -15.95 10.08
C ASN A 224 -1.98 -16.92 9.15
N GLY A 225 -1.83 -16.75 7.84
CA GLY A 225 -2.41 -17.62 6.82
C GLY A 225 -3.64 -17.03 6.12
N THR A 226 -4.14 -15.86 6.51
CA THR A 226 -5.41 -15.32 5.99
C THR A 226 -5.27 -14.56 4.67
N VAL A 227 -4.04 -14.16 4.30
CA VAL A 227 -3.74 -13.46 3.06
C VAL A 227 -2.66 -14.23 2.30
N TRP A 228 -2.90 -14.53 1.03
CA TRP A 228 -1.93 -15.12 0.12
C TRP A 228 -1.28 -14.02 -0.72
N ILE A 229 0.04 -14.00 -0.80
CA ILE A 229 0.81 -13.14 -1.71
C ILE A 229 1.36 -14.01 -2.82
N SER A 230 1.12 -13.63 -4.07
CA SER A 230 1.63 -14.38 -5.22
C SER A 230 3.15 -14.24 -5.35
N GLY A 231 3.74 -15.17 -6.10
CA GLY A 231 5.04 -14.91 -6.71
C GLY A 231 4.86 -14.16 -8.02
N GLU A 232 5.90 -14.23 -8.85
CA GLU A 232 5.89 -13.75 -10.24
C GLU A 232 4.64 -14.24 -10.99
N ILE A 233 3.93 -13.31 -11.65
CA ILE A 233 2.74 -13.59 -12.45
C ILE A 233 3.18 -13.92 -13.89
N PRO A 234 3.01 -15.17 -14.36
CA PRO A 234 3.42 -15.55 -15.70
C PRO A 234 2.61 -14.82 -16.78
N ARG A 235 3.29 -14.13 -17.71
CA ARG A 235 2.65 -13.53 -18.89
C ARG A 235 2.53 -14.58 -19.99
N VAL A 236 1.38 -15.25 -20.07
CA VAL A 236 1.15 -16.41 -20.96
C VAL A 236 0.19 -16.10 -22.10
N THR A 237 -0.33 -14.87 -22.15
CA THR A 237 -1.30 -14.44 -23.16
C THR A 237 -0.78 -13.27 -23.98
N GLU A 238 -1.23 -13.17 -25.24
CA GLU A 238 -0.77 -12.12 -26.15
C GLU A 238 -1.28 -10.72 -25.78
N PHE A 239 -2.26 -10.60 -24.88
CA PHE A 239 -2.76 -9.29 -24.42
C PHE A 239 -1.94 -8.72 -23.25
N GLU A 240 -1.11 -9.52 -22.59
CA GLU A 240 -0.26 -9.12 -21.44
C GLU A 240 1.04 -8.44 -21.89
N GLN A 241 0.91 -7.40 -22.73
CA GLN A 241 2.05 -6.65 -23.26
C GLN A 241 2.70 -5.71 -22.23
N GLY A 242 2.07 -5.56 -21.05
CA GLY A 242 2.55 -4.71 -19.96
C GLY A 242 2.52 -3.21 -20.28
N LEU A 243 3.34 -2.45 -19.57
CA LEU A 243 3.50 -1.01 -19.74
C LEU A 243 4.48 -0.74 -20.90
N LEU A 244 3.96 -0.58 -22.11
CA LEU A 244 4.78 -0.22 -23.26
C LEU A 244 5.56 1.08 -22.97
N GLY A 245 6.88 1.04 -23.17
CA GLY A 245 7.78 2.14 -22.87
C GLY A 245 8.31 2.18 -21.44
N GLY A 246 7.89 1.24 -20.58
CA GLY A 246 8.54 1.01 -19.30
C GLY A 246 9.98 0.55 -19.51
N VAL A 247 10.92 1.25 -18.88
CA VAL A 247 12.35 0.91 -18.91
C VAL A 247 12.92 0.98 -17.50
N ARG A 248 13.96 0.19 -17.22
CA ARG A 248 14.69 0.17 -15.95
C ARG A 248 16.16 0.46 -16.15
N TRP A 249 16.78 1.08 -15.15
CA TRP A 249 18.23 1.22 -15.06
C TRP A 249 18.86 -0.08 -14.56
N VAL A 250 19.89 -0.57 -15.24
CA VAL A 250 20.68 -1.73 -14.82
C VAL A 250 22.16 -1.39 -14.89
N GLU A 251 22.89 -1.58 -13.78
CA GLU A 251 24.32 -1.33 -13.75
C GLU A 251 25.11 -2.46 -14.41
N LYS A 252 26.31 -2.15 -14.91
CA LYS A 252 27.17 -3.15 -15.54
C LYS A 252 27.54 -4.26 -14.56
N GLY A 253 27.19 -5.50 -14.91
CA GLY A 253 27.49 -6.68 -14.10
C GLY A 253 26.36 -7.12 -13.17
N GLU A 254 25.24 -6.39 -13.14
CA GLU A 254 24.04 -6.80 -12.39
C GLU A 254 23.14 -7.76 -13.18
N PRO A 255 22.29 -8.56 -12.49
CA PRO A 255 21.26 -9.35 -13.15
C PRO A 255 20.37 -8.48 -14.04
N GLY A 256 20.17 -8.93 -15.28
CA GLY A 256 19.39 -8.21 -16.30
C GLY A 256 20.24 -7.36 -17.25
N TRP A 257 21.55 -7.23 -17.04
CA TRP A 257 22.45 -6.52 -17.97
C TRP A 257 22.48 -7.20 -19.34
N THR A 258 22.34 -6.40 -20.40
CA THR A 258 22.52 -6.83 -21.80
C THR A 258 23.57 -5.95 -22.48
N GLU A 259 24.43 -6.51 -23.32
CA GLU A 259 25.45 -5.71 -24.05
C GLU A 259 24.85 -4.84 -25.16
N ASP A 260 23.66 -5.18 -25.63
CA ASP A 260 22.88 -4.41 -26.57
C ASP A 260 21.66 -3.81 -25.84
N SER A 261 21.53 -2.48 -25.88
CA SER A 261 20.29 -1.78 -25.53
C SER A 261 19.97 -0.77 -26.62
N GLU A 262 18.72 -0.78 -27.07
CA GLU A 262 18.22 0.18 -28.06
C GLU A 262 17.62 1.45 -27.41
N VAL A 263 17.63 1.56 -26.08
CA VAL A 263 17.08 2.68 -25.32
C VAL A 263 18.21 3.60 -24.83
N GLY A 264 18.18 4.89 -25.19
CA GLY A 264 19.20 5.90 -24.89
C GLY A 264 18.67 7.23 -24.31
N PRO A 265 19.57 8.22 -24.05
CA PRO A 265 21.02 8.11 -24.07
C PRO A 265 21.57 7.65 -22.70
N ILE A 266 22.73 7.01 -22.74
CA ILE A 266 23.58 6.74 -21.59
C ILE A 266 24.47 7.98 -21.46
N GLY A 267 24.46 8.70 -20.33
CA GLY A 267 25.40 9.80 -20.13
C GLY A 267 26.85 9.32 -20.35
N GLU A 268 27.76 10.17 -20.83
CA GLU A 268 29.12 9.74 -21.22
C GLU A 268 29.89 8.98 -20.11
N ASN A 269 29.53 9.19 -18.85
CA ASN A 269 30.12 8.55 -17.67
C ASN A 269 29.19 7.52 -16.98
N ALA A 270 28.11 7.08 -17.62
CA ALA A 270 27.16 6.23 -16.93
C ALA A 270 27.72 4.82 -16.67
N THR A 271 27.45 4.33 -15.47
CA THR A 271 27.87 3.01 -14.96
C THR A 271 26.92 1.89 -15.40
N GLY A 272 25.82 2.25 -16.04
CA GLY A 272 24.71 1.37 -16.39
C GLY A 272 24.05 1.76 -17.70
N ARG A 273 22.92 1.10 -18.00
CA ARG A 273 22.10 1.37 -19.19
C ARG A 273 20.62 1.22 -18.88
N TRP A 274 19.79 1.86 -19.70
CA TRP A 274 18.35 1.63 -19.72
C TRP A 274 18.03 0.35 -20.47
N ILE A 275 17.14 -0.48 -19.93
CA ILE A 275 16.69 -1.75 -20.54
C ILE A 275 15.17 -1.76 -20.53
N ALA A 276 14.56 -2.22 -21.63
CA ALA A 276 13.11 -2.36 -21.72
C ALA A 276 12.58 -3.32 -20.65
N GLU A 277 11.58 -2.89 -19.90
CA GLU A 277 10.90 -3.67 -18.87
C GLU A 277 9.39 -3.42 -18.93
N PRO A 278 8.72 -3.79 -20.05
CA PRO A 278 7.29 -3.56 -20.15
C PRO A 278 6.48 -4.43 -19.19
N HIS A 279 6.95 -5.64 -18.86
CA HIS A 279 6.14 -6.63 -18.16
C HIS A 279 6.12 -6.53 -16.62
N LEU A 280 6.99 -5.69 -16.02
CA LEU A 280 7.09 -5.53 -14.55
C LEU A 280 7.08 -6.88 -13.81
N MET A 281 8.12 -7.69 -14.02
CA MET A 281 8.14 -9.10 -13.55
C MET A 281 8.24 -9.25 -12.02
N ASP A 282 8.33 -8.15 -11.29
CA ASP A 282 8.25 -8.07 -9.83
C ASP A 282 6.81 -7.88 -9.32
N GLU A 283 5.80 -7.80 -10.20
CA GLU A 283 4.39 -7.72 -9.84
C GLU A 283 3.89 -8.96 -9.10
N ARG A 284 3.14 -8.71 -8.02
CA ARG A 284 2.50 -9.68 -7.15
C ARG A 284 1.08 -9.23 -6.82
N TYR A 285 0.17 -10.18 -6.68
CA TYR A 285 -1.18 -9.94 -6.19
C TYR A 285 -1.36 -10.48 -4.78
N ALA A 286 -2.29 -9.90 -4.02
CA ALA A 286 -2.82 -10.48 -2.80
C ALA A 286 -4.15 -11.20 -3.05
N ALA A 287 -4.41 -12.28 -2.32
CA ALA A 287 -5.66 -13.04 -2.39
C ALA A 287 -6.16 -13.41 -0.99
N VAL A 288 -7.48 -13.29 -0.78
CA VAL A 288 -8.16 -13.67 0.47
C VAL A 288 -9.37 -14.55 0.13
N ASP A 289 -9.48 -15.74 0.74
CA ASP A 289 -10.65 -16.61 0.59
C ASP A 289 -11.70 -16.28 1.66
N VAL A 290 -12.82 -15.69 1.23
CA VAL A 290 -13.90 -15.23 2.12
C VAL A 290 -15.05 -16.23 2.08
N GLU A 291 -15.48 -16.67 3.26
CA GLU A 291 -16.56 -17.66 3.40
C GLU A 291 -17.85 -17.23 2.69
N GLY A 292 -18.36 -18.12 1.85
CA GLY A 292 -19.58 -17.87 1.05
C GLY A 292 -19.43 -16.81 -0.05
N LYS A 293 -18.23 -16.23 -0.26
CA LYS A 293 -17.95 -15.21 -1.28
C LYS A 293 -16.83 -15.60 -2.26
N GLY A 294 -15.94 -16.52 -1.87
CA GLY A 294 -14.82 -16.97 -2.68
C GLY A 294 -13.59 -16.05 -2.56
N LEU A 295 -12.73 -16.08 -3.57
CA LEU A 295 -11.48 -15.31 -3.59
C LEU A 295 -11.73 -13.84 -3.93
N VAL A 296 -11.18 -12.95 -3.10
CA VAL A 296 -11.00 -11.54 -3.40
C VAL A 296 -9.53 -11.32 -3.76
N LEU A 297 -9.27 -10.75 -4.94
CA LEU A 297 -7.92 -10.53 -5.47
C LEU A 297 -7.60 -9.03 -5.51
N PHE A 298 -6.37 -8.68 -5.17
CA PHE A 298 -5.81 -7.33 -5.27
C PHE A 298 -4.56 -7.40 -6.13
N SER A 299 -4.57 -6.73 -7.28
CA SER A 299 -3.41 -6.53 -8.15
C SER A 299 -3.36 -5.06 -8.51
N SER A 300 -2.16 -4.54 -8.73
CA SER A 300 -1.90 -3.13 -9.00
C SER A 300 -1.05 -2.98 -10.25
#